data_AF-A0A098M3N7-F1
#
_entry.id   AF-A0A098M3N7-F1
#
_cell.length_a   1.000
_cell.length_b   1.000
_cell.length_c   1.000
_cell.angle_alpha   90.00
_cell.angle_beta   90.00
_cell.angle_gamma   90.00
#
_symmetry.space_group_name_H-M   'P 1'
#
loop_
_entity.id
_entity.type
_entity.pdbx_description
1 polymer ?
#
loop_
_entity_poly.entity_id
_entity_poly.type
_entity_poly.pdbx_seq_one_letter_code
_entity_poly.pdbx_strand_id
1 'polypeptide(L)'
;MSTISPKTESKAEFLASSFTRIIANGKLHALFNLVMAEGRRILDDDNYESVDQKRYVLNTTLGETKQALAIAAKRTIRCCGYPLEARGGYDRKTDHHSLLVRCTDCGCTLYVEEQGERRYVPGKPDRQPVFVPKRAARANITLRMARERAGYTEVAAAKLLGIKTKRLRELEMDCSKTRLDLTERFCELYRCFSLDQIHWGREDAYKQKGEVSHA
;
A
#
# COMPACT_ATOMS: atom_id res chain seq x y z
N MET A 1 5.88 -17.34 37.84
CA MET A 1 5.88 -17.77 36.43
C MET A 1 4.59 -17.26 35.79
N SER A 2 4.65 -16.18 35.00
CA SER A 2 3.47 -15.63 34.35
C SER A 2 3.09 -16.51 33.16
N THR A 3 1.98 -17.24 33.30
CA THR A 3 1.34 -17.97 32.21
C THR A 3 0.74 -16.96 31.23
N ILE A 4 1.49 -16.67 30.16
CA ILE A 4 0.98 -15.93 29.01
C ILE A 4 -0.08 -16.84 28.36
N SER A 5 -1.35 -16.58 28.63
CA SER A 5 -2.44 -17.20 27.86
C SER A 5 -2.22 -16.87 26.38
N PRO A 6 -2.30 -17.86 25.47
CA PRO A 6 -2.19 -17.59 24.05
C PRO A 6 -3.30 -16.62 23.67
N LYS A 7 -2.94 -15.45 23.15
CA LYS A 7 -3.92 -14.51 22.58
C LYS A 7 -4.66 -15.27 21.48
N THR A 8 -5.92 -15.59 21.70
CA THR A 8 -6.83 -16.06 20.65
C THR A 8 -6.82 -15.01 19.56
N GLU A 9 -6.26 -15.37 18.41
CA GLU A 9 -6.15 -14.48 17.26
C GLU A 9 -7.57 -14.11 16.80
N SER A 10 -7.87 -12.81 16.68
CA SER A 10 -9.19 -12.39 16.22
C SER A 10 -9.47 -12.92 14.82
N LYS A 11 -10.73 -13.20 14.48
CA LYS A 11 -11.12 -13.69 13.15
C LYS A 11 -10.62 -12.79 12.00
N ALA A 12 -10.59 -11.48 12.22
CA ALA A 12 -10.04 -10.51 11.26
C ALA A 12 -8.52 -10.66 11.06
N GLU A 13 -7.77 -10.96 12.11
CA GLU A 13 -6.31 -11.20 12.06
C GLU A 13 -5.98 -12.50 11.30
N PHE A 14 -6.75 -13.56 11.57
CA PHE A 14 -6.65 -14.83 10.84
C PHE A 14 -6.91 -14.64 9.33
N LEU A 15 -8.00 -13.94 8.97
CA LEU A 15 -8.31 -13.63 7.58
C LEU A 15 -7.23 -12.74 6.93
N ALA A 16 -6.70 -11.76 7.68
CA ALA A 16 -5.68 -10.85 7.18
C ALA A 16 -4.40 -11.59 6.76
N SER A 17 -4.00 -12.64 7.49
CA SER A 17 -2.85 -13.47 7.13
C SER A 17 -3.01 -14.14 5.76
N SER A 18 -4.22 -14.65 5.45
CA SER A 18 -4.54 -15.22 4.14
C SER A 18 -4.56 -14.15 3.04
N PHE A 19 -5.19 -13.01 3.31
CA PHE A 19 -5.28 -11.89 2.38
C PHE A 19 -3.92 -11.28 2.04
N THR A 20 -2.99 -11.24 3.01
CA THR A 20 -1.63 -10.69 2.84
C THR A 20 -0.92 -11.33 1.65
N ARG A 21 -1.01 -12.66 1.49
CA ARG A 21 -0.39 -13.40 0.37
C ARG A 21 -1.03 -13.04 -0.98
N ILE A 22 -2.36 -12.90 -1.02
CA ILE A 22 -3.10 -12.56 -2.24
C ILE A 22 -2.78 -11.13 -2.70
N ILE A 23 -2.74 -10.19 -1.75
CA ILE A 23 -2.36 -8.79 -2.01
C ILE A 23 -0.90 -8.71 -2.49
N ALA A 24 -0.01 -9.52 -1.93
CA ALA A 24 1.41 -9.53 -2.33
C ALA A 24 1.60 -9.92 -3.80
N ASN A 25 0.69 -10.75 -4.32
CA ASN A 25 0.64 -11.15 -5.71
C ASN A 25 -0.09 -10.14 -6.62
N GLY A 26 -0.34 -8.91 -6.15
CA GLY A 26 -0.98 -7.85 -6.93
C GLY A 26 -2.49 -7.99 -7.09
N LYS A 27 -3.14 -8.93 -6.37
CA LYS A 27 -4.57 -9.24 -6.54
C LYS A 27 -5.50 -8.51 -5.57
N LEU A 28 -5.11 -7.34 -5.07
CA LEU A 28 -5.91 -6.57 -4.11
C LEU A 28 -7.33 -6.28 -4.63
N HIS A 29 -7.45 -5.82 -5.88
CA HIS A 29 -8.75 -5.46 -6.46
C HIS A 29 -9.66 -6.68 -6.65
N ALA A 30 -9.10 -7.80 -7.12
CA ALA A 30 -9.85 -9.05 -7.27
C ALA A 30 -10.34 -9.58 -5.93
N LEU A 31 -9.49 -9.55 -4.90
CA LEU A 31 -9.85 -9.93 -3.55
C LEU A 31 -10.91 -9.02 -2.95
N PHE A 32 -10.78 -7.70 -3.14
CA PHE A 32 -11.76 -6.72 -2.68
C PHE A 32 -13.15 -7.01 -3.26
N ASN A 33 -13.24 -7.19 -4.57
CA ASN A 33 -14.50 -7.51 -5.24
C ASN A 33 -15.08 -8.85 -4.78
N LEU A 34 -14.24 -9.87 -4.56
CA LEU A 34 -14.70 -11.16 -4.04
C LEU A 34 -15.34 -11.02 -2.65
N VAL A 35 -14.71 -10.25 -1.76
CA VAL A 35 -15.23 -9.99 -0.41
C VAL A 35 -16.56 -9.25 -0.47
N MET A 36 -16.68 -8.24 -1.35
CA MET A 36 -17.94 -7.50 -1.48
C MET A 36 -19.06 -8.36 -2.09
N ALA A 37 -18.72 -9.17 -3.11
CA ALA A 37 -19.66 -10.12 -3.72
C ALA A 37 -20.17 -11.14 -2.69
N GLU A 38 -19.31 -11.64 -1.80
CA GLU A 38 -19.72 -12.54 -0.72
C GLU A 38 -20.69 -11.86 0.25
N GLY A 39 -20.44 -10.60 0.61
CA GLY A 39 -21.37 -9.80 1.39
C GLY A 39 -22.72 -9.61 0.69
N ARG A 40 -22.73 -9.39 -0.63
CA ARG A 40 -23.98 -9.28 -1.40
C ARG A 40 -24.75 -10.60 -1.45
N ARG A 41 -24.09 -11.75 -1.54
CA ARG A 41 -24.79 -13.05 -1.47
C ARG A 41 -25.56 -13.24 -0.17
N ILE A 42 -25.04 -12.74 0.95
CA ILE A 42 -25.77 -12.75 2.23
C ILE A 42 -27.07 -11.92 2.13
N LEU A 43 -27.08 -10.86 1.33
CA LEU A 43 -28.30 -10.07 1.06
C LEU A 43 -29.29 -10.78 0.14
N ASP A 44 -28.82 -11.70 -0.70
CA ASP A 44 -29.67 -12.46 -1.64
C ASP A 44 -30.14 -13.80 -1.08
N ASP A 45 -29.59 -14.25 0.05
CA ASP A 45 -29.94 -15.53 0.67
C ASP A 45 -31.24 -15.42 1.49
N ASP A 46 -32.24 -16.24 1.14
CA ASP A 46 -33.56 -16.27 1.78
C ASP A 46 -33.62 -17.20 3.01
N ASN A 47 -32.50 -17.86 3.37
CA ASN A 47 -32.45 -18.79 4.51
C ASN A 47 -32.41 -18.12 5.90
N TYR A 48 -32.53 -16.79 5.98
CA TYR A 48 -32.52 -16.08 7.27
C TYR A 48 -33.93 -15.93 7.84
N GLU A 49 -34.08 -16.19 9.14
CA GLU A 49 -35.37 -16.18 9.83
C GLU A 49 -35.97 -14.77 9.94
N SER A 50 -35.14 -13.72 9.81
CA SER A 50 -35.58 -12.32 9.81
C SER A 50 -34.64 -11.36 9.09
N VAL A 51 -35.17 -10.20 8.70
CA VAL A 51 -34.41 -9.09 8.11
C VAL A 51 -33.31 -8.58 9.06
N ASP A 52 -33.57 -8.59 10.37
CA ASP A 52 -32.61 -8.13 11.39
C ASP A 52 -31.44 -9.11 11.55
N GLN A 53 -31.72 -10.42 11.54
CA GLN A 53 -30.68 -11.45 11.54
C GLN A 53 -29.79 -11.33 10.29
N LYS A 54 -30.41 -11.16 9.12
CA LYS A 54 -29.71 -10.97 7.84
C LYS A 54 -28.81 -9.73 7.87
N ARG A 55 -29.32 -8.61 8.39
CA ARG A 55 -28.55 -7.36 8.57
C ARG A 55 -27.40 -7.51 9.57
N TYR A 56 -27.60 -8.23 10.66
CA TYR A 56 -26.56 -8.50 11.66
C TYR A 56 -25.42 -9.34 11.07
N VAL A 57 -25.75 -10.43 10.36
CA VAL A 57 -24.77 -11.32 9.73
C VAL A 57 -23.98 -10.57 8.65
N LEU A 58 -24.66 -9.76 7.83
CA LEU A 58 -24.03 -8.91 6.83
C LEU A 58 -23.03 -7.93 7.46
N ASN A 59 -23.48 -7.15 8.44
CA ASN A 59 -22.66 -6.12 9.07
C ASN A 59 -21.44 -6.71 9.77
N THR A 60 -21.61 -7.85 10.44
CA THR A 60 -20.52 -8.56 11.11
C THR A 60 -19.52 -9.09 10.07
N THR A 61 -20.01 -9.80 9.04
CA THR A 61 -19.15 -10.44 8.04
C THR A 61 -18.42 -9.42 7.18
N LEU A 62 -19.11 -8.40 6.68
CA LEU A 62 -18.48 -7.32 5.91
C LEU A 62 -17.56 -6.46 6.79
N GLY A 63 -17.92 -6.24 8.06
CA GLY A 63 -17.06 -5.52 9.01
C GLY A 63 -15.73 -6.23 9.23
N GLU A 64 -15.77 -7.52 9.58
CA GLU A 64 -14.60 -8.36 9.82
C GLU A 64 -13.71 -8.48 8.59
N THR A 65 -14.30 -8.72 7.42
CA THR A 65 -13.55 -8.88 6.17
C THR A 65 -12.94 -7.57 5.68
N LYS A 66 -13.61 -6.42 5.86
CA LYS A 66 -13.02 -5.10 5.60
C LYS A 66 -11.88 -4.77 6.56
N GLN A 67 -12.02 -5.13 7.83
CA GLN A 67 -10.95 -4.98 8.81
C GLN A 67 -9.75 -5.86 8.42
N ALA A 68 -9.98 -7.12 8.04
CA ALA A 68 -8.94 -8.02 7.56
C ALA A 68 -8.25 -7.48 6.30
N LEU A 69 -9.00 -6.94 5.33
CA LEU A 69 -8.46 -6.27 4.14
C LEU A 69 -7.58 -5.07 4.52
N ALA A 70 -8.01 -4.24 5.46
CA ALA A 70 -7.24 -3.10 5.93
C ALA A 70 -5.93 -3.53 6.63
N ILE A 71 -5.97 -4.56 7.47
CA ILE A 71 -4.78 -5.12 8.12
C ILE A 71 -3.82 -5.69 7.08
N ALA A 72 -4.32 -6.52 6.17
CA ALA A 72 -3.52 -7.14 5.11
C ALA A 72 -2.89 -6.09 4.17
N ALA A 73 -3.66 -5.07 3.78
CA ALA A 73 -3.15 -3.96 2.98
C ALA A 73 -2.00 -3.23 3.68
N LYS A 74 -2.12 -2.94 4.99
CA LYS A 74 -1.03 -2.32 5.77
C LYS A 74 0.21 -3.23 5.89
N ARG A 75 0.02 -4.54 5.96
CA ARG A 75 1.12 -5.52 6.06
C ARG A 75 1.89 -5.66 4.77
N THR A 76 1.18 -5.68 3.64
CA THR A 76 1.77 -5.99 2.34
C THR A 76 2.24 -4.75 1.60
N ILE A 77 1.41 -3.70 1.59
CA ILE A 77 1.68 -2.53 0.78
C ILE A 77 2.73 -1.69 1.50
N ARG A 78 3.70 -1.20 0.74
CA ARG A 78 4.78 -0.35 1.24
C ARG A 78 4.78 0.94 0.43
N CYS A 79 4.83 2.06 1.13
CA CYS A 79 5.03 3.37 0.54
C CYS A 79 5.90 4.19 1.51
N CYS A 80 7.01 4.68 1.00
CA CYS A 80 8.03 5.48 1.69
C CYS A 80 8.64 4.87 2.98
N GLY A 81 8.38 3.60 3.29
CA GLY A 81 8.83 2.95 4.54
C GLY A 81 8.07 3.39 5.80
N TYR A 82 7.02 4.21 5.65
CA TYR A 82 6.21 4.71 6.77
C TYR A 82 4.91 3.92 6.96
N PRO A 83 4.29 3.99 8.16
CA PRO A 83 2.99 3.37 8.39
C PRO A 83 1.94 3.84 7.39
N LEU A 84 1.20 2.88 6.84
CA LEU A 84 0.05 3.17 5.99
C LEU A 84 -1.22 3.27 6.83
N GLU A 85 -2.06 4.23 6.48
CA GLU A 85 -3.46 4.22 6.87
C GLU A 85 -4.25 3.38 5.87
N ALA A 86 -5.20 2.58 6.36
CA ALA A 86 -6.15 1.86 5.52
C ALA A 86 -7.54 2.02 6.15
N ARG A 87 -8.51 2.47 5.35
CA ARG A 87 -9.88 2.76 5.79
C ARG A 87 -10.87 2.20 4.79
N GLY A 88 -11.87 1.48 5.29
CA GLY A 88 -13.04 1.10 4.50
C GLY A 88 -14.00 2.29 4.37
N GLY A 89 -14.64 2.41 3.20
CA GLY A 89 -15.69 3.36 2.91
C GLY A 89 -16.98 2.66 2.50
N TYR A 90 -18.09 3.37 2.67
CA TYR A 90 -19.39 2.97 2.13
C TYR A 90 -20.12 4.22 1.66
N ASP A 91 -20.47 4.25 0.38
CA ASP A 91 -21.30 5.30 -0.20
C ASP A 91 -22.76 4.85 -0.20
N ARG A 92 -23.58 5.54 0.60
CA ARG A 92 -25.02 5.24 0.72
C ARG A 92 -25.81 5.56 -0.54
N LYS A 93 -25.31 6.43 -1.42
CA LYS A 93 -26.01 6.83 -2.66
C LYS A 93 -25.84 5.79 -3.76
N THR A 94 -24.63 5.27 -3.89
CA THR A 94 -24.30 4.25 -4.91
C THR A 94 -24.37 2.83 -4.36
N ASP A 95 -24.55 2.67 -3.05
CA ASP A 95 -24.46 1.40 -2.33
C ASP A 95 -23.12 0.67 -2.56
N HIS A 96 -22.05 1.42 -2.84
CA HIS A 96 -20.74 0.85 -3.11
C HIS A 96 -19.83 0.89 -1.89
N HIS A 97 -19.08 -0.20 -1.72
CA HIS A 97 -17.98 -0.24 -0.77
C HIS A 97 -16.67 0.20 -1.41
N SER A 98 -15.79 0.78 -0.59
CA SER A 98 -14.44 1.14 -1.02
C SER A 98 -13.39 0.85 0.04
N LEU A 99 -12.14 0.78 -0.39
CA LEU A 99 -10.95 0.70 0.45
C LEU A 99 -9.97 1.79 0.02
N LEU A 100 -9.65 2.68 0.95
CA LEU A 100 -8.62 3.69 0.80
C LEU A 100 -7.38 3.28 1.59
N VAL A 101 -6.25 3.15 0.93
CA VAL A 101 -4.93 3.00 1.56
C VAL A 101 -4.13 4.27 1.30
N ARG A 102 -3.55 4.87 2.33
CA ARG A 102 -2.83 6.14 2.25
C ARG A 102 -1.49 6.06 2.96
N CYS A 103 -0.43 6.52 2.31
CA CYS A 103 0.85 6.78 2.97
C CYS A 103 0.74 8.02 3.86
N THR A 104 1.14 7.88 5.12
CA THR A 104 1.12 9.00 6.09
C THR A 104 2.19 10.05 5.79
N ASP A 105 3.29 9.66 5.16
CA ASP A 105 4.43 10.52 4.81
C ASP A 105 4.17 11.32 3.52
N CYS A 106 4.23 10.67 2.36
CA CYS A 106 4.10 11.34 1.05
C CYS A 106 2.64 11.65 0.65
N GLY A 107 1.65 11.07 1.34
CA GLY A 107 0.24 11.25 1.03
C GLY A 107 -0.25 10.50 -0.21
N CYS A 108 0.56 9.63 -0.81
CA CYS A 108 0.12 8.76 -1.91
C CYS A 108 -1.06 7.89 -1.47
N THR A 109 -2.08 7.82 -2.32
CA THR A 109 -3.30 7.05 -2.06
C THR A 109 -3.50 5.97 -3.10
N LEU A 110 -3.87 4.79 -2.62
CA LEU A 110 -4.45 3.70 -3.39
C LEU A 110 -5.93 3.62 -3.03
N TYR A 111 -6.78 3.72 -4.04
CA TYR A 111 -8.23 3.66 -3.85
C TYR A 111 -8.79 2.50 -4.67
N VAL A 112 -9.54 1.63 -3.99
CA VAL A 112 -10.25 0.50 -4.59
C VAL A 112 -11.72 0.69 -4.30
N GLU A 113 -12.57 0.57 -5.31
CA GLU A 113 -14.01 0.67 -5.19
C GLU A 113 -14.63 -0.58 -5.79
N GLU A 114 -15.77 -0.98 -5.26
CA GLU A 114 -16.55 -2.09 -5.76
C GLU A 114 -16.99 -1.81 -7.20
N GLN A 115 -16.72 -2.76 -8.10
CA GLN A 115 -17.29 -2.71 -9.44
C GLN A 115 -18.67 -3.37 -9.43
N GLY A 116 -19.73 -2.57 -9.37
CA GLY A 116 -21.07 -3.00 -9.78
C GLY A 116 -21.15 -3.19 -11.31
N GLU A 117 -22.31 -3.64 -11.82
CA GLU A 117 -22.60 -3.57 -13.26
C GLU A 117 -22.26 -2.17 -13.78
N ARG A 118 -21.37 -2.09 -14.78
CA ARG A 118 -20.88 -0.84 -15.35
C ARG A 118 -22.06 -0.08 -15.97
N ARG A 119 -22.74 0.79 -15.22
CA ARG A 119 -23.45 1.90 -15.84
C ARG A 119 -22.38 2.81 -16.43
N TYR A 120 -22.31 2.86 -17.76
CA TYR A 120 -21.44 3.77 -18.47
C TYR A 120 -21.66 5.20 -17.96
N VAL A 121 -20.65 5.76 -17.29
CA VAL A 121 -20.59 7.19 -16.95
C VAL A 121 -19.58 7.80 -17.91
N PRO A 122 -20.02 8.62 -18.89
CA PRO A 122 -19.10 9.24 -19.84
C PRO A 122 -18.03 10.05 -19.09
N GLY A 123 -16.75 9.78 -19.38
CA GLY A 123 -15.63 10.61 -18.90
C GLY A 123 -14.79 10.07 -17.74
N LYS A 124 -15.06 8.88 -17.18
CA LYS A 124 -14.13 8.23 -16.24
C LYS A 124 -13.32 7.15 -16.96
N PRO A 125 -11.99 7.31 -17.15
CA PRO A 125 -11.17 6.23 -17.67
C PRO A 125 -11.17 5.06 -16.67
N ASP A 126 -11.05 3.83 -17.19
CA ASP A 126 -10.83 2.60 -16.43
C ASP A 126 -9.61 2.81 -15.51
N ARG A 127 -9.86 3.22 -14.27
CA ARG A 127 -8.80 3.50 -13.30
C ARG A 127 -8.28 2.17 -12.78
N GLN A 128 -7.16 1.71 -13.35
CA GLN A 128 -6.29 0.79 -12.62
C GLN A 128 -5.94 1.41 -11.26
N PRO A 129 -5.80 0.61 -10.20
CA PRO A 129 -5.39 1.09 -8.89
C PRO A 129 -3.92 1.52 -8.96
N VAL A 130 -3.68 2.74 -9.41
CA VAL A 130 -2.37 3.38 -9.43
C VAL A 130 -2.27 4.24 -8.17
N PHE A 131 -1.14 4.17 -7.47
CA PHE A 131 -0.84 5.11 -6.41
C PHE A 131 -0.78 6.52 -7.00
N VAL A 132 -1.75 7.37 -6.68
CA VAL A 132 -1.73 8.77 -7.14
C VAL A 132 -1.22 9.64 -5.99
N PRO A 133 -0.09 10.35 -6.14
CA PRO A 133 0.37 11.32 -5.16
C PRO A 133 -0.61 12.50 -5.11
N LYS A 134 -1.16 12.80 -3.92
CA LYS A 134 -2.05 13.96 -3.73
C LYS A 134 -1.29 15.24 -3.36
N ARG A 135 0.02 15.15 -3.07
CA ARG A 135 0.89 16.29 -2.72
C ARG A 135 2.07 16.36 -3.70
N ALA A 136 2.27 17.51 -4.33
CA ALA A 136 3.53 17.84 -4.99
C ALA A 136 4.67 17.78 -3.97
N ALA A 137 5.79 17.17 -4.38
CA ALA A 137 6.86 16.66 -3.54
C ALA A 137 7.33 17.58 -2.41
N ARG A 138 7.40 17.03 -1.19
CA ARG A 138 8.33 17.48 -0.15
C ARG A 138 8.99 16.26 0.48
N ALA A 139 10.13 15.88 -0.10
CA ALA A 139 11.33 15.37 0.57
C ALA A 139 12.27 14.80 -0.50
N ASN A 140 13.31 15.56 -0.83
CA ASN A 140 14.46 14.99 -1.54
C ASN A 140 15.12 14.02 -0.55
N ILE A 141 15.12 12.72 -0.81
CA ILE A 141 15.80 11.73 0.03
C ILE A 141 17.05 11.22 -0.68
N THR A 142 18.08 10.79 0.04
CA THR A 142 19.25 10.18 -0.60
C THR A 142 18.94 8.78 -1.12
N LEU A 143 19.75 8.29 -2.06
CA LEU A 143 19.63 6.92 -2.57
C LEU A 143 19.76 5.87 -1.46
N ARG A 144 20.64 6.12 -0.46
CA ARG A 144 20.76 5.27 0.74
C ARG A 144 19.47 5.24 1.55
N MET A 145 18.91 6.41 1.84
CA MET A 145 17.64 6.52 2.57
C MET A 145 16.51 5.83 1.82
N ALA A 146 16.47 5.95 0.49
CA ALA A 146 15.49 5.25 -0.35
C ALA A 146 15.59 3.73 -0.21
N ARG A 147 16.82 3.17 -0.24
CA ARG A 147 17.06 1.74 -0.04
C ARG A 147 16.62 1.26 1.34
N GLU A 148 17.05 1.97 2.39
CA GLU A 148 16.73 1.62 3.78
C GLU A 148 15.23 1.65 4.03
N ARG A 149 14.54 2.68 3.54
CA ARG A 149 13.08 2.82 3.64
C ARG A 149 12.31 1.79 2.81
N ALA A 150 12.87 1.36 1.68
CA ALA A 150 12.33 0.25 0.91
C ALA A 150 12.59 -1.12 1.56
N GLY A 151 13.34 -1.17 2.67
CA GLY A 151 13.59 -2.38 3.46
C GLY A 151 14.63 -3.32 2.85
N TYR A 152 15.47 -2.82 1.94
CA TYR A 152 16.50 -3.62 1.30
C TYR A 152 17.86 -3.49 2.00
N THR A 153 18.52 -4.63 2.21
CA THR A 153 19.95 -4.64 2.53
C THR A 153 20.76 -4.23 1.30
N GLU A 154 21.99 -3.73 1.49
CA GLU A 154 22.88 -3.39 0.38
C GLU A 154 23.07 -4.57 -0.59
N VAL A 155 23.28 -5.77 -0.03
CA VAL A 155 23.50 -7.00 -0.82
C VAL A 155 22.25 -7.37 -1.63
N ALA A 156 21.06 -7.28 -1.02
CA ALA A 156 19.81 -7.59 -1.70
C ALA A 156 19.51 -6.58 -2.82
N ALA A 157 19.66 -5.29 -2.54
CA ALA A 157 19.45 -4.23 -3.53
C ALA A 157 20.42 -4.36 -4.71
N ALA A 158 21.72 -4.55 -4.44
CA ALA A 158 22.73 -4.70 -5.48
C ALA A 158 22.43 -5.89 -6.41
N LYS A 159 22.02 -7.03 -5.83
CA LYS A 159 21.61 -8.21 -6.59
C LYS A 159 20.41 -7.94 -7.50
N LEU A 160 19.37 -7.30 -6.98
CA LEU A 160 18.16 -6.97 -7.75
C LEU A 160 18.43 -5.93 -8.85
N LEU A 161 19.35 -5.00 -8.60
CA LEU A 161 19.83 -4.01 -9.58
C LEU A 161 20.87 -4.58 -10.56
N GLY A 162 21.30 -5.84 -10.40
CA GLY A 162 22.33 -6.44 -11.24
C GLY A 162 23.67 -5.71 -11.20
N ILE A 163 24.00 -5.07 -10.07
CA ILE A 163 25.27 -4.37 -9.86
C ILE A 163 26.05 -4.99 -8.69
N LYS A 164 27.36 -4.70 -8.61
CA LYS A 164 28.18 -5.14 -7.47
C LYS A 164 27.83 -4.30 -6.23
N THR A 165 27.87 -4.90 -5.03
CA THR A 165 27.61 -4.19 -3.76
C THR A 165 28.53 -2.99 -3.55
N LYS A 166 29.81 -3.10 -3.94
CA LYS A 166 30.75 -1.97 -3.93
C LYS A 166 30.27 -0.80 -4.79
N ARG A 167 29.71 -1.10 -5.97
CA ARG A 167 29.17 -0.09 -6.90
C ARG A 167 27.93 0.59 -6.30
N LEU A 168 27.07 -0.15 -5.62
CA LEU A 168 25.94 0.43 -4.91
C LEU A 168 26.40 1.41 -3.81
N ARG A 169 27.40 1.05 -3.01
CA ARG A 169 27.96 1.97 -1.99
C ARG A 169 28.53 3.25 -2.58
N GLU A 170 29.24 3.15 -3.70
CA GLU A 170 29.74 4.31 -4.45
C GLU A 170 28.59 5.22 -4.90
N LEU A 171 27.53 4.63 -5.48
CA LEU A 171 26.34 5.38 -5.94
C LEU A 171 25.56 6.01 -4.78
N GLU A 172 25.51 5.35 -3.62
CA GLU A 172 24.88 5.92 -2.43
C GLU A 172 25.61 7.16 -1.88
N MET A 173 26.91 7.28 -2.13
CA MET A 173 27.70 8.47 -1.79
C MET A 173 27.59 9.56 -2.85
N ASP A 174 27.63 9.19 -4.13
CA ASP A 174 27.51 10.11 -5.26
C ASP A 174 26.79 9.43 -6.44
N CYS A 175 25.55 9.82 -6.66
CA CYS A 175 24.73 9.34 -7.78
C CYS A 175 24.52 10.40 -8.87
N SER A 176 25.30 11.48 -8.88
CA SER A 176 25.18 12.59 -9.84
C SER A 176 25.37 12.18 -11.30
N LYS A 177 26.17 11.13 -11.55
CA LYS A 177 26.46 10.61 -12.90
C LYS A 177 25.77 9.29 -13.19
N THR A 178 24.69 8.98 -12.48
CA THR A 178 23.93 7.75 -12.72
C THR A 178 23.24 7.85 -14.07
N ARG A 179 23.33 6.78 -14.87
CA ARG A 179 22.64 6.71 -16.16
C ARG A 179 21.14 6.53 -15.95
N LEU A 180 20.35 7.05 -16.88
CA LEU A 180 18.89 7.07 -16.79
C LEU A 180 18.30 5.66 -16.65
N ASP A 181 18.84 4.67 -17.36
CA ASP A 181 18.42 3.26 -17.28
C ASP A 181 18.57 2.70 -15.86
N LEU A 182 19.69 2.98 -15.20
CA LEU A 182 19.93 2.54 -13.84
C LEU A 182 19.07 3.31 -12.84
N THR A 183 18.84 4.60 -13.10
CA THR A 183 17.94 5.45 -12.31
C THR A 183 16.50 4.95 -12.35
N GLU A 184 15.97 4.58 -13.51
CA GLU A 184 14.66 3.97 -13.65
C GLU A 184 14.57 2.65 -12.88
N ARG A 185 15.60 1.81 -12.96
CA ARG A 185 15.67 0.55 -12.19
C ARG A 185 15.71 0.77 -10.68
N PHE A 186 16.33 1.84 -10.20
CA PHE A 186 16.26 2.23 -8.78
C PHE A 186 14.84 2.63 -8.39
N CYS A 187 14.16 3.45 -9.19
CA CYS A 187 12.77 3.82 -8.95
C CYS A 187 11.82 2.60 -9.01
N GLU A 188 12.04 1.68 -9.96
CA GLU A 188 11.28 0.43 -10.06
C GLU A 188 11.52 -0.52 -8.90
N LEU A 189 12.76 -0.57 -8.37
CA LEU A 189 13.08 -1.39 -7.21
C LEU A 189 12.48 -0.79 -5.94
N TYR A 190 12.62 0.53 -5.77
CA TYR A 190 12.19 1.17 -4.53
C TYR A 190 10.70 1.48 -4.49
N ARG A 191 9.99 1.55 -5.65
CA ARG A 191 8.53 1.72 -5.92
C ARG A 191 7.77 2.79 -5.11
N CYS A 192 8.40 3.31 -4.09
CA CYS A 192 7.95 4.23 -3.08
C CYS A 192 8.40 5.65 -3.40
N PHE A 193 9.36 5.77 -4.32
CA PHE A 193 10.05 7.02 -4.63
C PHE A 193 10.15 7.19 -6.14
N SER A 194 9.61 8.30 -6.64
CA SER A 194 9.78 8.73 -8.02
C SER A 194 11.11 9.43 -8.23
N LEU A 195 11.46 9.62 -9.50
CA LEU A 195 12.71 10.23 -9.97
C LEU A 195 13.01 11.58 -9.29
N ASP A 196 11.97 12.41 -9.12
CA ASP A 196 12.00 13.74 -8.51
C ASP A 196 12.07 13.73 -6.98
N GLN A 197 11.87 12.57 -6.34
CA GLN A 197 11.95 12.42 -4.88
C GLN A 197 13.34 11.97 -4.41
N ILE A 198 14.16 11.43 -5.31
CA ILE A 198 15.53 10.98 -4.98
C ILE A 198 16.51 12.10 -5.34
N HIS A 199 17.38 12.45 -4.40
CA HIS A 199 18.49 13.36 -4.65
C HIS A 199 19.57 12.66 -5.47
N TRP A 200 19.62 12.98 -6.76
CA TRP A 200 20.64 12.48 -7.72
C TRP A 200 21.92 13.32 -7.66
N GLY A 201 22.58 13.32 -6.51
CA GLY A 201 23.80 14.09 -6.28
C GLY A 201 24.67 13.43 -5.23
N ARG A 202 25.62 14.20 -4.69
CA ARG A 202 26.41 13.73 -3.54
C ARG A 202 25.61 13.77 -2.25
N GLU A 203 25.84 12.79 -1.39
CA GLU A 203 25.17 12.64 -0.09
C GLU A 203 25.51 13.77 0.89
N ASP A 204 26.74 14.28 0.87
CA ASP A 204 27.18 15.43 1.68
C ASP A 204 26.46 16.73 1.29
N ALA A 205 26.25 16.96 0.00
CA ALA A 205 25.49 18.09 -0.52
C ALA A 205 24.00 18.03 -0.11
N TYR A 206 23.47 16.84 0.18
CA TYR A 206 22.15 16.68 0.78
C TYR A 206 22.16 17.07 2.28
N LYS A 207 23.15 16.62 3.05
CA LYS A 207 23.26 16.94 4.49
C LYS A 207 23.35 18.44 4.74
N GLN A 208 24.11 19.17 3.92
CA GLN A 208 24.21 20.63 4.01
C GLN A 208 22.89 21.37 3.73
N LYS A 209 21.99 20.79 2.92
CA LYS A 209 20.64 21.36 2.71
C LYS A 209 19.67 21.06 3.86
N GLY A 210 19.94 20.04 4.66
CA GLY A 210 19.13 19.64 5.81
C GLY A 210 19.44 20.40 7.10
N GLU A 211 20.60 21.07 7.20
CA GLU A 211 21.00 21.86 8.38
C GLU A 211 20.40 23.27 8.41
N VAL A 212 19.61 23.66 7.41
CA VAL A 212 18.91 24.96 7.38
C VAL A 212 17.39 24.76 7.48
N SER A 213 16.89 24.29 8.63
CA SER A 213 15.53 24.62 9.12
C SER A 213 15.21 23.91 10.44
N HIS A 214 15.89 24.29 11.52
CA HIS A 214 15.33 24.23 12.88
C HIS A 214 16.04 25.30 13.72
N ALA A 215 15.69 26.56 13.46
CA ALA A 215 15.86 27.68 14.39
C ALA A 215 14.50 28.38 14.49
#